data_AF-A0A1F3B6S0-F1
#
_entry.id   AF-A0A1F3B6S0-F1
#
_cell.length_a   1.000
_cell.length_b   1.000
_cell.length_c   1.000
_cell.angle_alpha   90.00
_cell.angle_beta   90.00
_cell.angle_gamma   90.00
#
_symmetry.space_group_name_H-M   'P 1'
#
loop_
_entity.id
_entity.type
_entity.pdbx_description
1 polymer ?
#
loop_
_entity_poly.entity_id
_entity_poly.type
_entity_poly.pdbx_seq_one_letter_code
_entity_poly.pdbx_strand_id
1 'polypeptide(L)'
;MDKVARALNQSLSGSPSSTLEENLATATHIDWKPEFSVGAEVIDQDHRILVELINQIAPALDSGEVHSVLGSVLHSLWDYTDYHFTREEKLQQLVNFPECVAHKAKHEALRSTVQQKLAAFAADPNSVDVGELLHFLRNWLMEHILKEDMRYKPFIENNLEAQAQVAEIRFADVLAEGDEDEEEDLFTKLSSAISEDAAEDSLEDEHPTPPAPY
;
A
#
# COMPACT_ATOMS: atom_id res chain seq x y z
N MET A 1 -36.41 -52.44 1.48
CA MET A 1 -35.67 -51.72 2.53
C MET A 1 -34.32 -52.38 2.67
N ASP A 2 -33.41 -51.86 1.84
CA ASP A 2 -31.95 -51.79 1.88
C ASP A 2 -31.10 -53.02 2.24
N LYS A 3 -30.59 -53.61 1.16
CA LYS A 3 -29.24 -54.17 1.08
C LYS A 3 -28.26 -53.01 0.88
N VAL A 4 -27.16 -53.03 1.61
CA VAL A 4 -25.76 -52.90 1.13
C VAL A 4 -24.92 -52.28 2.25
N ALA A 5 -24.23 -53.16 2.97
CA ALA A 5 -22.96 -52.82 3.60
C ALA A 5 -21.84 -53.24 2.62
N ARG A 6 -20.81 -52.39 2.53
CA ARG A 6 -19.37 -52.69 2.27
C ARG A 6 -18.75 -51.88 1.12
N ALA A 7 -17.57 -51.35 1.45
CA ALA A 7 -16.50 -50.79 0.63
C ALA A 7 -16.64 -49.31 0.21
N LEU A 8 -15.89 -48.42 0.85
CA LEU A 8 -14.51 -48.10 0.47
C LEU A 8 -13.85 -47.18 1.50
N ASN A 9 -12.74 -47.67 2.05
CA ASN A 9 -11.71 -46.86 2.68
C ASN A 9 -10.86 -46.27 1.56
N GLN A 10 -10.83 -44.95 1.40
CA GLN A 10 -9.72 -44.26 0.77
C GLN A 10 -9.66 -42.80 1.24
N SER A 11 -8.68 -42.54 2.10
CA SER A 11 -7.83 -41.36 2.10
C SER A 11 -8.53 -39.99 2.07
N LEU A 12 -8.82 -39.45 3.25
CA LEU A 12 -8.85 -38.00 3.47
C LEU A 12 -8.00 -37.67 4.70
N SER A 13 -6.69 -37.91 4.59
CA SER A 13 -5.69 -37.12 5.32
C SER A 13 -5.40 -35.88 4.48
N GLY A 14 -6.29 -34.89 4.55
CA GLY A 14 -6.07 -33.57 4.01
C GLY A 14 -6.53 -32.58 5.06
N SER A 15 -5.59 -31.96 5.76
CA SER A 15 -5.86 -30.84 6.65
C SER A 15 -6.57 -29.73 5.87
N PRO A 16 -7.73 -29.20 6.31
CA PRO A 16 -8.45 -28.17 5.56
C PRO A 16 -8.00 -26.73 5.88
N SER A 17 -6.88 -26.52 6.59
CA SER A 17 -6.49 -25.18 7.04
C SER A 17 -5.87 -24.31 5.94
N SER A 18 -5.11 -24.87 5.00
CA SER A 18 -4.26 -24.05 4.13
C SER A 18 -4.99 -23.31 3.00
N THR A 19 -6.19 -23.72 2.60
CA THR A 19 -6.84 -23.16 1.40
C THR A 19 -7.63 -21.88 1.64
N LEU A 20 -8.10 -21.59 2.84
CA LEU A 20 -8.79 -20.32 3.13
C LEU A 20 -7.80 -19.19 3.42
N GLU A 21 -6.69 -19.53 4.08
CA GLU A 21 -5.62 -18.62 4.49
C GLU A 21 -4.78 -18.18 3.29
N GLU A 22 -4.35 -19.12 2.44
CA GLU A 22 -3.63 -18.85 1.18
C GLU A 22 -4.49 -18.01 0.21
N ASN A 23 -5.81 -18.24 0.19
CA ASN A 23 -6.76 -17.47 -0.62
C ASN A 23 -6.98 -16.04 -0.07
N LEU A 24 -6.88 -15.81 1.23
CA LEU A 24 -7.00 -14.46 1.80
C LEU A 24 -5.74 -13.65 1.50
N ALA A 25 -4.54 -14.25 1.65
CA ALA A 25 -3.27 -13.60 1.32
C ALA A 25 -3.19 -13.22 -0.17
N THR A 26 -3.56 -14.12 -1.08
CA THR A 26 -3.59 -13.79 -2.53
C THR A 26 -4.72 -12.84 -2.91
N ALA A 27 -5.88 -12.87 -2.24
CA ALA A 27 -6.97 -11.93 -2.51
C ALA A 27 -6.69 -10.51 -2.01
N THR A 28 -5.79 -10.35 -1.04
CA THR A 28 -5.51 -9.07 -0.38
C THR A 28 -4.22 -8.41 -0.85
N HIS A 29 -3.30 -9.16 -1.48
CA HIS A 29 -2.12 -8.59 -2.13
C HIS A 29 -2.50 -7.59 -3.23
N ILE A 30 -1.72 -6.53 -3.38
CA ILE A 30 -1.84 -5.52 -4.41
C ILE A 30 -0.56 -5.50 -5.23
N ASP A 31 -0.64 -5.93 -6.49
CA ASP A 31 0.44 -5.71 -7.46
C ASP A 31 0.27 -4.32 -8.06
N TRP A 32 1.28 -3.46 -7.97
CA TRP A 32 1.26 -2.17 -8.64
C TRP A 32 1.14 -2.35 -10.16
N LYS A 33 0.31 -1.53 -10.80
CA LYS A 33 0.13 -1.57 -12.26
C LYS A 33 0.22 -0.16 -12.85
N PRO A 34 0.68 -0.01 -14.11
CA PRO A 34 0.74 1.29 -14.78
C PRO A 34 -0.59 2.04 -14.79
N GLU A 35 -1.72 1.33 -14.77
CA GLU A 35 -3.06 1.91 -14.73
C GLU A 35 -3.39 2.60 -13.40
N PHE A 36 -2.56 2.46 -12.36
CA PHE A 36 -2.72 3.15 -11.08
C PHE A 36 -2.01 4.51 -11.07
N SER A 37 -1.18 4.78 -12.08
CA SER A 37 -0.43 6.03 -12.16
C SER A 37 -1.32 7.23 -12.40
N VAL A 38 -1.21 8.24 -11.54
CA VAL A 38 -1.86 9.54 -11.70
C VAL A 38 -1.06 10.47 -12.61
N GLY A 39 0.15 10.08 -13.02
CA GLY A 39 1.01 10.84 -13.93
C GLY A 39 1.87 11.90 -13.25
N ALA A 40 1.98 11.85 -11.92
CA ALA A 40 3.00 12.57 -11.15
C ALA A 40 3.86 11.57 -10.41
N GLU A 41 5.12 11.45 -10.82
CA GLU A 41 6.06 10.43 -10.34
C GLU A 41 6.17 10.41 -8.81
N VAL A 42 6.22 11.58 -8.19
CA VAL A 42 6.33 11.71 -6.73
C VAL A 42 5.09 11.18 -5.99
N ILE A 43 3.90 11.30 -6.58
CA ILE A 43 2.66 10.76 -6.01
C ILE A 43 2.56 9.26 -6.28
N ASP A 44 2.96 8.83 -7.48
CA ASP A 44 2.98 7.41 -7.84
C ASP A 44 3.98 6.62 -6.97
N GLN A 45 5.10 7.22 -6.56
CA GLN A 45 6.02 6.63 -5.59
C GLN A 45 5.36 6.44 -4.22
N ASP A 46 4.54 7.39 -3.79
CA ASP A 46 3.82 7.28 -2.51
C ASP A 46 2.81 6.16 -2.54
N HIS A 47 2.03 6.06 -3.62
CA HIS A 47 1.06 5.00 -3.77
C HIS A 47 1.73 3.62 -3.72
N ARG A 48 2.90 3.47 -4.33
CA ARG A 48 3.68 2.23 -4.25
C ARG A 48 4.12 1.92 -2.82
N ILE A 49 4.55 2.93 -2.06
CA ILE A 49 4.95 2.76 -0.66
C ILE A 49 3.74 2.36 0.20
N LEU A 50 2.60 3.04 0.03
CA LEU A 50 1.36 2.69 0.73
C LEU A 50 0.88 1.28 0.39
N VAL A 51 0.97 0.88 -0.89
CA VAL A 51 0.69 -0.48 -1.34
C VAL A 51 1.60 -1.48 -0.63
N GLU A 52 2.91 -1.20 -0.57
CA GLU A 52 3.87 -2.10 0.07
C GLU A 52 3.64 -2.23 1.58
N LEU A 53 3.35 -1.13 2.26
CA LEU A 53 2.96 -1.15 3.68
C LEU A 53 1.73 -2.03 3.92
N ILE A 54 0.72 -1.96 3.05
CA ILE A 54 -0.47 -2.81 3.14
C ILE A 54 -0.12 -4.28 2.87
N ASN A 55 0.71 -4.55 1.87
CA ASN A 55 1.11 -5.91 1.50
C ASN A 55 1.88 -6.62 2.62
N GLN A 56 2.63 -5.90 3.45
CA GLN A 56 3.33 -6.45 4.62
C GLN A 56 2.40 -7.04 5.69
N ILE A 57 1.12 -6.66 5.73
CA ILE A 57 0.17 -7.14 6.74
C ILE A 57 -0.19 -8.61 6.51
N ALA A 58 -0.35 -9.05 5.26
CA ALA A 58 -0.82 -10.39 4.96
C ALA A 58 0.16 -11.49 5.44
N PRO A 59 1.48 -11.44 5.14
CA PRO A 59 2.43 -12.43 5.64
C PRO A 59 2.54 -12.46 7.16
N ALA A 60 2.25 -11.34 7.83
CA ALA A 60 2.31 -11.26 9.29
C ALA A 60 1.25 -12.14 9.97
N LEU A 61 0.12 -12.41 9.32
CA LEU A 61 -0.93 -13.32 9.81
C LEU A 61 -0.40 -14.73 10.05
N ASP A 62 0.55 -15.18 9.22
CA ASP A 62 1.06 -16.56 9.25
C ASP A 62 2.27 -16.73 10.19
N SER A 63 2.90 -15.63 10.60
CA SER A 63 4.18 -15.62 11.32
C SER A 63 4.08 -15.83 12.83
N GLY A 64 2.88 -15.70 13.42
CA GLY A 64 2.71 -15.63 14.89
C GLY A 64 3.21 -14.34 15.54
N GLU A 65 3.81 -13.43 14.76
CA GLU A 65 4.28 -12.09 15.18
C GLU A 65 3.30 -10.98 14.78
N VAL A 66 2.06 -11.36 14.44
CA VAL A 66 1.03 -10.50 13.84
C VAL A 66 0.87 -9.16 14.55
N HIS A 67 0.90 -9.11 15.88
CA HIS A 67 0.74 -7.86 16.62
C HIS A 67 1.95 -6.92 16.48
N SER A 68 3.18 -7.45 16.53
CA SER A 68 4.37 -6.61 16.39
C SER A 68 4.43 -5.98 15.01
N VAL A 69 4.21 -6.79 13.97
CA VAL A 69 4.21 -6.31 12.59
C VAL A 69 3.04 -5.37 12.35
N LEU A 70 1.84 -5.71 12.80
CA LEU A 70 0.66 -4.86 12.62
C LEU A 70 0.82 -3.51 13.30
N GLY A 71 1.37 -3.46 14.52
CA GLY A 71 1.66 -2.20 15.19
C GLY A 71 2.62 -1.33 14.38
N SER A 72 3.75 -1.90 13.95
CA SER A 72 4.74 -1.19 13.12
C SER A 72 4.13 -0.68 11.81
N VAL A 73 3.34 -1.51 11.12
CA VAL A 73 2.71 -1.15 9.85
C VAL A 73 1.64 -0.09 10.06
N LEU A 74 0.82 -0.17 11.12
CA LEU A 74 -0.20 0.84 11.42
C LEU A 74 0.40 2.21 11.74
N HIS A 75 1.51 2.25 12.49
CA HIS A 75 2.27 3.48 12.73
C HIS A 75 2.84 4.04 11.42
N SER A 76 3.50 3.19 10.63
CA SER A 76 4.05 3.59 9.33
C SER A 76 2.96 4.12 8.38
N LEU A 77 1.81 3.45 8.32
CA LEU A 77 0.67 3.88 7.52
C LEU A 77 0.12 5.22 8.01
N TRP A 78 -0.02 5.42 9.33
CA TRP A 78 -0.49 6.69 9.89
C TRP A 78 0.40 7.86 9.44
N ASP A 79 1.71 7.75 9.65
CA ASP A 79 2.68 8.79 9.31
C ASP A 79 2.75 9.02 7.80
N TYR A 80 2.85 7.93 7.02
CA TYR A 80 3.05 8.02 5.58
C TYR A 80 1.81 8.47 4.83
N THR A 81 0.62 8.12 5.32
CA THR A 81 -0.66 8.59 4.76
C THR A 81 -0.79 10.10 4.93
N ASP A 82 -0.38 10.65 6.09
CA ASP A 82 -0.45 12.10 6.30
C ASP A 82 0.52 12.87 5.40
N TYR A 83 1.74 12.35 5.24
CA TYR A 83 2.72 12.88 4.32
C TYR A 83 2.25 12.86 2.85
N HIS A 84 1.72 11.73 2.41
CA HIS A 84 1.18 11.55 1.07
C HIS A 84 0.03 12.54 0.80
N PHE A 85 -0.98 12.57 1.68
CA PHE A 85 -2.13 13.47 1.55
C PHE A 85 -1.73 14.94 1.59
N THR A 86 -0.72 15.32 2.37
CA THR A 86 -0.22 16.70 2.39
C THR A 86 0.30 17.13 1.02
N ARG A 87 1.07 16.27 0.34
CA ARG A 87 1.58 16.54 -1.01
C ARG A 87 0.47 16.57 -2.04
N GLU A 88 -0.45 15.62 -1.98
CA GLU A 88 -1.57 15.52 -2.90
C GLU A 88 -2.54 16.71 -2.77
N GLU A 89 -2.92 17.09 -1.54
CA GLU A 89 -3.75 18.25 -1.26
C GLU A 89 -3.07 19.54 -1.76
N LYS A 90 -1.76 19.67 -1.56
CA LYS A 90 -0.98 20.79 -2.09
C LYS A 90 -0.98 20.80 -3.62
N LEU A 91 -0.79 19.65 -4.26
CA LEU A 91 -0.81 19.52 -5.71
C LEU A 91 -2.16 19.96 -6.28
N GLN A 92 -3.25 19.45 -5.70
CA GLN A 92 -4.62 19.80 -6.07
C GLN A 92 -4.89 21.31 -5.95
N GLN A 93 -4.37 21.96 -4.90
CA GLN A 93 -4.47 23.41 -4.74
C GLN A 93 -3.69 24.16 -5.84
N LEU A 94 -2.45 23.76 -6.12
CA LEU A 94 -1.59 24.41 -7.12
C LEU A 94 -2.20 24.36 -8.52
N VAL A 95 -2.88 23.27 -8.87
CA VAL A 95 -3.55 23.11 -10.17
C VAL A 95 -5.00 23.57 -10.20
N ASN A 96 -5.49 24.17 -9.11
CA ASN A 96 -6.87 24.63 -8.95
C ASN A 96 -7.90 23.52 -9.24
N PHE A 97 -7.64 22.30 -8.75
CA PHE A 97 -8.56 21.19 -8.89
C PHE A 97 -9.92 21.52 -8.21
N PRO A 98 -11.05 21.52 -8.95
CA PRO A 98 -12.32 22.04 -8.42
C PRO A 98 -12.88 21.29 -7.21
N GLU A 99 -12.51 20.03 -7.04
CA GLU A 99 -13.06 19.15 -5.99
C GLU A 99 -12.09 18.93 -4.83
N CYS A 100 -11.06 19.77 -4.71
CA CYS A 100 -10.02 19.64 -3.69
C CYS A 100 -10.58 19.58 -2.25
N VAL A 101 -11.64 20.34 -1.95
CA VAL A 101 -12.29 20.32 -0.64
C VAL A 101 -12.97 18.98 -0.37
N ALA A 102 -13.68 18.44 -1.36
CA ALA A 102 -14.37 17.16 -1.22
C ALA A 102 -13.39 15.98 -1.16
N HIS A 103 -12.28 16.08 -1.87
CA HIS A 103 -11.20 15.10 -1.85
C HIS A 103 -10.50 15.10 -0.48
N LYS A 104 -10.09 16.27 0.04
CA LYS A 104 -9.53 16.42 1.39
C LYS A 104 -10.44 15.86 2.49
N ALA A 105 -11.75 16.02 2.39
CA ALA A 105 -12.68 15.43 3.36
C ALA A 105 -12.62 13.89 3.41
N LYS A 106 -12.28 13.23 2.29
CA LYS A 106 -12.07 11.77 2.25
C LYS A 106 -10.77 11.38 2.95
N HIS A 107 -9.71 12.18 2.79
CA HIS A 107 -8.46 12.01 3.53
C HIS A 107 -8.67 12.13 5.03
N GLU A 108 -9.37 13.16 5.48
CA GLU A 108 -9.70 13.37 6.89
C GLU A 108 -10.50 12.19 7.47
N ALA A 109 -11.43 11.62 6.71
CA ALA A 109 -12.18 10.44 7.11
C ALA A 109 -11.29 9.19 7.25
N LEU A 110 -10.34 8.98 6.33
CA LEU A 110 -9.38 7.87 6.46
C LEU A 110 -8.47 8.08 7.66
N ARG A 111 -7.85 9.26 7.80
CA ARG A 111 -7.00 9.61 8.95
C ARG A 111 -7.71 9.27 10.25
N SER A 112 -8.94 9.76 10.43
CA SER A 112 -9.75 9.46 11.61
C SER A 112 -9.95 7.95 11.84
N THR A 113 -10.17 7.18 10.77
CA THR A 113 -10.36 5.74 10.86
C THR A 113 -9.06 5.02 11.26
N VAL A 114 -7.93 5.36 10.64
CA VAL A 114 -6.62 4.78 10.96
C VAL A 114 -6.23 5.10 12.39
N GLN A 115 -6.43 6.35 12.84
CA GLN A 115 -6.19 6.76 14.22
C GLN A 115 -7.01 5.96 15.22
N GLN A 116 -8.30 5.73 14.93
CA GLN A 116 -9.18 4.92 15.78
C GLN A 116 -8.71 3.46 15.86
N LYS A 117 -8.29 2.87 14.73
CA LYS A 117 -7.76 1.50 14.69
C LYS A 117 -6.42 1.39 15.44
N LEU A 118 -5.54 2.39 15.30
CA LEU A 118 -4.28 2.48 16.03
C LEU A 118 -4.51 2.58 17.55
N ALA A 119 -5.43 3.45 17.98
CA ALA A 119 -5.78 3.59 19.40
C ALA A 119 -6.41 2.32 19.99
N ALA A 120 -7.29 1.65 19.24
CA ALA A 120 -7.86 0.37 19.64
C ALA A 120 -6.78 -0.71 19.77
N PHE A 121 -5.89 -0.80 18.78
CA PHE A 121 -4.76 -1.73 18.77
C PHE A 121 -3.81 -1.51 19.97
N ALA A 122 -3.48 -0.26 20.27
CA ALA A 122 -2.64 0.10 21.42
C ALA A 122 -3.28 -0.25 22.77
N ALA A 123 -4.61 -0.14 22.87
CA ALA A 123 -5.35 -0.48 24.09
C ALA A 123 -5.50 -2.00 24.29
N ASP A 124 -5.80 -2.74 23.23
CA ASP A 124 -5.84 -4.21 23.19
C ASP A 124 -5.56 -4.70 21.76
N PRO A 125 -4.39 -5.33 21.52
CA PRO A 125 -4.04 -5.85 20.20
C PRO A 125 -5.05 -6.85 19.62
N ASN A 126 -5.80 -7.57 20.48
CA ASN A 126 -6.81 -8.54 20.04
C ASN A 126 -8.15 -7.88 19.69
N SER A 127 -8.32 -6.57 19.93
CA SER A 127 -9.54 -5.83 19.60
C SER A 127 -9.67 -5.51 18.11
N VAL A 128 -8.59 -5.66 17.36
CA VAL A 128 -8.55 -5.40 15.92
C VAL A 128 -8.51 -6.71 15.16
N ASP A 129 -9.55 -6.96 14.36
CA ASP A 129 -9.52 -8.02 13.36
C ASP A 129 -8.59 -7.60 12.21
N VAL A 130 -7.45 -8.28 12.12
CA VAL A 130 -6.39 -7.97 11.15
C VAL A 130 -6.85 -8.21 9.72
N GLY A 131 -7.67 -9.24 9.48
CA GLY A 131 -8.22 -9.54 8.16
C GLY A 131 -9.22 -8.49 7.71
N GLU A 132 -10.11 -8.03 8.60
CA GLU A 132 -11.04 -6.93 8.34
C GLU A 132 -10.29 -5.62 8.05
N LEU A 133 -9.28 -5.31 8.86
CA LEU A 133 -8.46 -4.12 8.68
C LEU A 133 -7.71 -4.14 7.34
N LEU A 134 -7.05 -5.25 7.00
CA LEU A 134 -6.36 -5.41 5.73
C LEU A 134 -7.32 -5.25 4.54
N HIS A 135 -8.49 -5.89 4.61
CA HIS A 135 -9.52 -5.75 3.58
C HIS A 135 -9.99 -4.31 3.43
N PHE A 136 -10.20 -3.60 4.54
CA PHE A 136 -10.55 -2.19 4.55
C PHE A 136 -9.48 -1.31 3.91
N LEU A 137 -8.22 -1.40 4.36
CA LEU A 137 -7.11 -0.58 3.88
C LEU A 137 -6.90 -0.76 2.38
N ARG A 138 -6.85 -2.02 1.94
CA ARG A 138 -6.73 -2.38 0.52
C ARG A 138 -7.84 -1.76 -0.31
N ASN A 139 -9.10 -1.99 0.08
CA ASN A 139 -10.23 -1.50 -0.71
C ASN A 139 -10.27 0.02 -0.72
N TRP A 140 -10.01 0.66 0.42
CA TRP A 140 -9.97 2.12 0.49
C TRP A 140 -8.91 2.65 -0.46
N LEU A 141 -7.66 2.17 -0.38
CA LEU A 141 -6.56 2.68 -1.21
C LEU A 141 -6.84 2.47 -2.70
N MET A 142 -7.25 1.26 -3.09
CA MET A 142 -7.52 0.95 -4.49
C MET A 142 -8.71 1.74 -5.06
N GLU A 143 -9.78 1.90 -4.29
CA GLU A 143 -10.90 2.71 -4.73
C GLU A 143 -10.54 4.19 -4.78
N HIS A 144 -9.74 4.69 -3.84
CA HIS A 144 -9.31 6.08 -3.80
C HIS A 144 -8.45 6.44 -5.01
N ILE A 145 -7.38 5.67 -5.27
CA ILE A 145 -6.50 5.87 -6.43
C ILE A 145 -7.31 5.84 -7.73
N LEU A 146 -8.12 4.80 -7.93
CA LEU A 146 -8.80 4.57 -9.20
C LEU A 146 -9.98 5.51 -9.45
N LYS A 147 -10.64 6.02 -8.40
CA LYS A 147 -11.87 6.82 -8.54
C LYS A 147 -11.70 8.27 -8.16
N GLU A 148 -10.80 8.61 -7.24
CA GLU A 148 -10.61 9.96 -6.73
C GLU A 148 -9.34 10.59 -7.31
N ASP A 149 -8.20 9.91 -7.21
CA ASP A 149 -6.90 10.51 -7.53
C ASP A 149 -6.73 10.68 -9.04
N MET A 150 -7.24 9.70 -9.79
CA MET A 150 -7.36 9.78 -11.24
C MET A 150 -8.13 11.00 -11.76
N ARG A 151 -8.97 11.63 -10.94
CA ARG A 151 -9.78 12.79 -11.37
C ARG A 151 -8.96 14.05 -11.53
N TYR A 152 -7.86 14.21 -10.79
CA TYR A 152 -6.98 15.37 -10.94
C TYR A 152 -5.88 15.15 -11.98
N LYS A 153 -5.66 13.91 -12.46
CA LYS A 153 -4.66 13.58 -13.49
C LYS A 153 -4.65 14.56 -14.69
N PRO A 154 -5.80 14.91 -15.32
CA PRO A 154 -5.80 15.86 -16.44
C PRO A 154 -5.36 17.29 -16.07
N PHE A 155 -5.43 17.66 -14.79
CA PHE A 155 -5.03 18.98 -14.30
C PHE A 155 -3.52 19.08 -14.06
N ILE A 156 -2.84 17.94 -13.85
CA ILE A 156 -1.42 17.90 -13.51
C ILE A 156 -0.51 17.47 -14.67
N GLU A 157 -1.04 16.83 -15.71
CA GLU A 157 -0.26 16.24 -16.83
C GLU A 157 0.70 17.23 -17.51
N ASN A 158 0.36 18.53 -17.53
CA ASN A 158 1.19 19.57 -18.13
C ASN A 158 1.71 20.61 -17.12
N ASN A 159 1.61 20.33 -15.81
CA ASN A 159 1.97 21.26 -14.75
C ASN A 159 3.20 20.80 -13.98
N LEU A 160 4.33 20.69 -14.68
CA LEU A 160 5.61 20.22 -14.13
C LEU A 160 6.10 21.07 -12.96
N GLU A 161 5.78 22.36 -12.96
CA GLU A 161 6.14 23.26 -11.85
C GLU A 161 5.41 22.87 -10.56
N ALA A 162 4.11 22.57 -10.63
CA ALA A 162 3.36 22.10 -9.48
C ALA A 162 3.88 20.75 -8.97
N GLN A 163 4.20 19.82 -9.89
CA GLN A 163 4.78 18.51 -9.54
C GLN A 163 6.15 18.66 -8.84
N ALA A 164 7.01 19.56 -9.35
CA ALA A 164 8.31 19.83 -8.73
C ALA A 164 8.16 20.45 -7.33
N GLN A 165 7.23 21.38 -7.14
CA GLN A 165 6.99 22.00 -5.83
C GLN A 165 6.56 20.97 -4.76
N VAL A 166 5.71 20.01 -5.12
CA VAL A 166 5.29 18.98 -4.16
C VAL A 166 6.36 17.92 -3.93
N ALA A 167 7.26 17.69 -4.89
CA ALA A 167 8.39 16.80 -4.72
C ALA A 167 9.43 17.30 -3.69
N GLU A 168 9.47 18.61 -3.43
CA GLU A 168 10.34 19.20 -2.40
C GLU A 168 9.78 19.06 -0.97
N ILE A 169 8.51 18.69 -0.80
CA ILE A 169 7.94 18.46 0.54
C ILE A 169 8.53 17.18 1.09
N ARG A 170 9.27 17.28 2.20
CA ARG A 170 9.94 16.13 2.81
C ARG A 170 9.06 15.50 3.87
N PHE A 171 9.24 14.20 4.06
CA PHE A 171 8.55 13.43 5.09
C PHE A 171 8.76 14.05 6.49
N ALA A 172 10.01 14.37 6.84
CA ALA A 172 10.35 14.99 8.12
C ALA A 172 9.66 16.36 8.34
N ASP A 173 9.44 17.14 7.28
CA ASP A 173 8.78 18.44 7.40
C ASP A 173 7.29 18.29 7.79
N VAL A 174 6.66 17.16 7.46
CA VAL A 174 5.27 16.85 7.82
C VAL A 174 5.19 16.27 9.23
N LEU A 175 6.14 15.41 9.61
CA LEU A 175 6.15 14.79 10.94
C LEU A 175 6.61 15.73 12.06
N ALA A 176 7.49 16.69 11.78
CA ALA A 176 8.01 17.62 12.79
C ALA A 176 6.94 18.55 13.40
N GLU A 177 5.70 18.53 12.92
CA GLU A 177 4.57 19.21 13.56
C GLU A 177 3.89 18.37 14.67
N GLY A 178 4.34 17.13 14.93
CA GLY A 178 3.85 16.25 16.00
C GLY A 178 4.97 15.50 16.75
N ASP A 179 5.23 15.92 18.00
CA ASP A 179 6.10 15.33 19.04
C ASP A 179 7.51 14.83 18.63
N GLU A 180 8.54 15.53 19.14
CA GLU A 180 9.99 15.41 18.85
C GLU A 180 10.69 14.10 19.30
N ASP A 181 9.98 13.02 19.59
CA ASP A 181 10.56 11.81 20.20
C ASP A 181 10.31 10.56 19.32
N GLU A 182 11.20 10.30 18.34
CA GLU A 182 11.50 9.00 17.65
C GLU A 182 11.73 9.14 16.12
N GLU A 183 12.65 10.02 15.68
CA GLU A 183 12.84 10.31 14.26
C GLU A 183 13.73 9.32 13.44
N GLU A 184 14.53 8.44 14.03
CA GLU A 184 15.73 7.98 13.31
C GLU A 184 15.73 6.57 12.66
N ASP A 185 14.68 5.75 12.75
CA ASP A 185 14.84 4.30 12.40
C ASP A 185 13.86 3.74 11.36
N LEU A 186 12.81 4.46 10.96
CA LEU A 186 11.77 3.90 10.08
C LEU A 186 11.98 4.22 8.59
N PHE A 187 12.32 5.47 8.26
CA PHE A 187 12.48 5.91 6.87
C PHE A 187 13.66 5.24 6.17
N THR A 188 14.78 5.02 6.87
CA THR A 188 15.95 4.32 6.33
C THR A 188 15.65 2.85 6.05
N LYS A 189 14.80 2.20 6.86
CA LYS A 189 14.38 0.81 6.63
C LYS A 189 13.47 0.68 5.42
N LEU A 190 12.50 1.58 5.27
CA LEU A 190 11.58 1.59 4.13
C LEU A 190 12.29 1.91 2.81
N SER A 191 13.18 2.91 2.79
CA SER A 191 13.90 3.27 1.55
C SER A 191 14.92 2.22 1.12
N SER A 192 15.54 1.52 2.08
CA SER A 192 16.45 0.39 1.79
C SER A 192 15.71 -0.81 1.21
N ALA A 193 14.50 -1.13 1.71
CA ALA A 193 13.72 -2.27 1.23
C ALA A 193 13.22 -2.10 -0.22
N ILE A 194 12.90 -0.87 -0.63
CA ILE A 194 12.39 -0.57 -1.99
C ILE A 194 13.53 -0.55 -3.03
N SER A 195 14.76 -0.22 -2.62
CA SER A 195 15.92 -0.16 -3.53
C SER A 195 16.42 -1.53 -3.97
N GLU A 196 16.08 -2.61 -3.24
CA GLU A 196 16.54 -3.96 -3.55
C GLU A 196 15.69 -4.66 -4.63
N ASP A 197 14.41 -4.30 -4.79
CA ASP A 197 13.50 -4.96 -5.75
C ASP A 197 13.55 -4.34 -7.17
N ALA A 198 14.11 -3.14 -7.33
CA ALA A 198 14.27 -2.47 -8.62
C ALA A 198 15.52 -2.92 -9.41
N ALA A 199 16.32 -3.85 -8.88
CA ALA A 199 17.59 -4.27 -9.47
C ALA A 199 17.53 -5.56 -10.33
N GLU A 200 16.38 -6.24 -10.40
CA GLU A 200 16.21 -7.48 -11.19
C GLU A 200 15.27 -7.31 -12.40
N ASP A 201 15.48 -6.27 -13.24
CA ASP A 201 14.93 -6.28 -14.61
C ASP A 201 15.85 -5.53 -15.57
N SER A 202 17.09 -6.01 -15.72
CA SER A 202 18.05 -5.50 -16.72
C SER A 202 19.11 -6.55 -17.09
N LEU A 203 18.66 -7.72 -17.57
CA LEU A 203 19.46 -8.73 -18.29
C LEU A 203 18.48 -9.38 -19.29
N GLU A 204 18.58 -9.37 -20.61
CA GLU A 204 19.69 -9.30 -21.56
C GLU A 204 19.13 -8.73 -22.89
N ASP A 205 19.78 -7.73 -23.49
CA ASP A 205 19.50 -7.31 -24.88
C ASP A 205 20.69 -7.70 -25.76
N GLU A 206 20.80 -8.99 -26.10
CA GLU A 206 21.76 -9.47 -27.10
C GLU A 206 21.25 -9.14 -28.51
N HIS A 207 21.63 -7.97 -29.01
CA HIS A 207 21.53 -7.63 -30.42
C HIS A 207 22.52 -8.48 -31.26
N PRO A 208 22.08 -9.29 -32.24
CA PRO A 208 22.99 -9.99 -33.13
C PRO A 208 23.57 -9.04 -34.17
N THR A 209 24.90 -8.91 -34.18
CA THR A 209 25.64 -8.17 -35.22
C THR A 209 25.50 -8.85 -36.60
N PRO A 210 25.25 -8.11 -37.69
CA PRO A 210 25.20 -8.69 -39.03
C PRO A 210 26.60 -9.03 -39.57
N PRO A 211 26.76 -10.08 -40.41
CA PRO A 211 28.07 -10.48 -40.91
C PRO A 211 28.58 -9.53 -42.00
N ALA A 212 29.91 -9.30 -41.98
CA ALA A 212 30.62 -8.45 -42.93
C ALA A 212 30.61 -9.03 -44.36
N PRO A 213 30.63 -8.18 -45.41
CA PRO A 213 30.59 -8.64 -46.79
C PRO A 213 31.97 -9.11 -47.29
N TYR A 214 31.97 -10.19 -48.08
CA TYR A 214 33.07 -10.59 -48.96
C TYR A 214 32.81 -10.10 -50.40
#